data_AF-A0AA50I057-F1
#
_entry.id   AF-A0AA50I057-F1
#
_cell.length_a   1.000
_cell.length_b   1.000
_cell.length_c   1.000
_cell.angle_alpha   90.00
_cell.angle_beta   90.00
_cell.angle_gamma   90.00
#
_symmetry.space_group_name_H-M   'P 1'
#
loop_
_entity.id
_entity.type
_entity.pdbx_description
1 polymer ?
#
loop_
_entity_poly.entity_id
_entity_poly.type
_entity_poly.pdbx_seq_one_letter_code
_entity_poly.pdbx_strand_id
1 'polypeptide(L)'
;MKYKLLPSLALVTLGITALAPGAFANPTVGRETRTGDIYVSGLGSYQSIKGEYSSLPRSTNKNANECGVIKLSGSSASLPINAGDTFKLNGGTDIAFNSLVVEAEPKCSNGVLVGNPTPSATLKDSNGNVYFTGLTPYSSNVVTYNNAPTLRSVKASTCGTARFSNSGKYVVTSGSLTITDSATGSTIVTIADVGAMTAVSGGPICRNGATFTTADWPSP
;
A
#
# COMPACT_ATOMS: atom_id res chain seq x y z
N MET A 1 34.84 6.37 -67.90
CA MET A 1 33.88 7.20 -67.13
C MET A 1 33.49 6.42 -65.89
N LYS A 2 33.88 6.89 -64.69
CA LYS A 2 33.68 6.22 -63.41
C LYS A 2 32.40 6.76 -62.76
N TYR A 3 31.36 5.94 -62.60
CA TYR A 3 30.15 6.30 -61.86
C TYR A 3 30.30 5.91 -60.39
N LYS A 4 30.27 6.90 -59.50
CA LYS A 4 30.13 6.71 -58.05
C LYS A 4 28.64 6.54 -57.72
N LEU A 5 28.25 5.39 -57.20
CA LEU A 5 26.96 5.17 -56.55
C LEU A 5 27.11 5.48 -55.05
N LEU A 6 26.43 6.52 -54.58
CA LEU A 6 26.18 6.76 -53.16
C LEU A 6 24.95 5.93 -52.74
N PRO A 7 24.99 5.15 -51.65
CA PRO A 7 23.79 4.59 -51.07
C PRO A 7 23.17 5.60 -50.09
N SER A 8 21.93 6.02 -50.38
CA SER A 8 21.09 6.79 -49.46
C SER A 8 20.75 5.94 -48.24
N LEU A 9 21.21 6.39 -47.07
CA LEU A 9 20.86 5.85 -45.77
C LEU A 9 19.50 6.46 -45.36
N ALA A 10 18.40 5.71 -45.53
CA ALA A 10 17.09 6.09 -45.02
C ALA A 10 17.02 5.73 -43.52
N LEU A 11 17.23 6.74 -42.66
CA LEU A 11 17.08 6.63 -41.22
C LEU A 11 15.57 6.68 -40.89
N VAL A 12 14.96 5.51 -40.67
CA VAL A 12 13.59 5.40 -40.15
C VAL A 12 13.64 5.63 -38.65
N THR A 13 13.45 6.88 -38.23
CA THR A 13 13.19 7.23 -36.83
C THR A 13 11.78 6.78 -36.47
N LEU A 14 11.66 5.61 -35.84
CA LEU A 14 10.48 5.24 -35.06
C LEU A 14 10.34 6.23 -33.91
N GLY A 15 9.49 7.24 -34.12
CA GLY A 15 9.03 8.13 -33.06
C GLY A 15 8.26 7.32 -32.03
N ILE A 16 8.92 6.95 -30.93
CA ILE A 16 8.25 6.59 -29.69
C ILE A 16 7.57 7.87 -29.22
N THR A 17 6.29 8.05 -29.56
CA THR A 17 5.46 9.05 -28.89
C THR A 17 5.40 8.64 -27.43
N ALA A 18 6.20 9.29 -26.60
CA ALA A 18 5.99 9.30 -25.16
C ALA A 18 4.56 9.79 -24.95
N LEU A 19 3.66 8.88 -24.57
CA LEU A 19 2.35 9.24 -24.05
C LEU A 19 2.63 10.13 -22.85
N ALA A 20 2.46 11.44 -23.01
CA ALA A 20 2.47 12.36 -21.90
C ALA A 20 1.45 11.84 -20.87
N PRO A 21 1.78 11.86 -19.57
CA PRO A 21 0.82 11.50 -18.53
C PRO A 21 -0.42 12.36 -18.75
N GLY A 22 -1.56 11.71 -18.99
CA GLY A 22 -2.82 12.42 -19.16
C GLY A 22 -3.03 13.30 -17.94
N ALA A 23 -3.11 14.61 -18.14
CA ALA A 23 -3.50 15.53 -17.10
C ALA A 23 -4.85 15.05 -16.54
N PHE A 24 -4.89 14.80 -15.23
CA PHE A 24 -6.12 14.37 -14.57
C PHE A 24 -7.17 15.47 -14.73
N ALA A 25 -8.29 15.15 -15.39
CA ALA A 25 -9.43 16.04 -15.39
C ALA A 25 -9.99 16.03 -13.96
N ASN A 26 -9.87 17.18 -13.29
CA ASN A 26 -10.23 17.47 -11.89
C ASN A 26 -10.96 16.32 -11.16
N PRO A 27 -10.24 15.43 -10.44
CA PRO A 27 -10.85 14.25 -9.87
C PRO A 27 -11.81 14.64 -8.74
N THR A 28 -13.04 14.14 -8.82
CA THR A 28 -14.05 14.33 -7.76
C THR A 28 -14.13 13.08 -6.90
N VAL A 29 -14.35 13.26 -5.59
CA VAL A 29 -14.39 12.17 -4.63
C VAL A 29 -15.64 12.29 -3.74
N GLY A 30 -16.29 11.16 -3.46
CA GLY A 30 -17.50 11.12 -2.64
C GLY A 30 -17.57 9.86 -1.79
N ARG A 31 -18.19 9.96 -0.62
CA ARG A 31 -18.38 8.83 0.30
C ARG A 31 -19.86 8.40 0.31
N GLU A 32 -20.14 7.17 -0.07
CA GLU A 32 -21.51 6.65 -0.10
C GLU A 32 -22.08 6.46 1.31
N THR A 33 -23.26 7.01 1.59
CA THR A 33 -23.87 7.02 2.93
C THR A 33 -24.19 5.63 3.48
N ARG A 34 -24.58 4.67 2.62
CA ARG A 34 -25.05 3.35 3.04
C ARG A 34 -23.91 2.38 3.36
N THR A 35 -22.91 2.34 2.50
CA THR A 35 -21.79 1.41 2.58
C THR A 35 -20.57 2.03 3.24
N GLY A 36 -20.47 3.36 3.24
CA GLY A 36 -19.25 4.08 3.61
C GLY A 36 -18.16 4.01 2.54
N ASP A 37 -18.45 3.44 1.37
CA ASP A 37 -17.49 3.31 0.28
C ASP A 37 -17.05 4.66 -0.25
N ILE A 38 -15.79 4.74 -0.66
CA ILE A 38 -15.24 5.97 -1.26
C ILE A 38 -15.14 5.76 -2.76
N TYR A 39 -15.73 6.67 -3.52
CA TYR A 39 -15.67 6.66 -4.98
C TYR A 39 -14.85 7.83 -5.49
N VAL A 40 -14.10 7.59 -6.55
CA VAL A 40 -13.34 8.61 -7.28
C VAL A 40 -13.82 8.61 -8.73
N SER A 41 -14.03 9.78 -9.33
CA SER A 41 -14.24 9.94 -10.77
C SER A 41 -13.33 11.00 -11.38
N GLY A 42 -13.29 11.10 -12.71
CA GLY A 42 -12.34 11.95 -13.44
C GLY A 42 -11.02 11.24 -13.78
N LEU A 43 -10.99 9.91 -13.62
CA LEU A 43 -9.82 9.09 -13.92
C LEU A 43 -9.76 8.71 -15.41
N GLY A 44 -8.58 8.28 -15.87
CA GLY A 44 -8.44 7.62 -17.16
C GLY A 44 -9.20 6.28 -17.20
N SER A 45 -9.64 5.89 -18.40
CA SER A 45 -10.26 4.57 -18.63
C SER A 45 -9.32 3.46 -18.18
N TYR A 46 -9.83 2.55 -17.32
CA TYR A 46 -9.07 1.41 -16.79
C TYR A 46 -7.79 1.77 -16.03
N GLN A 47 -7.65 3.01 -15.58
CA GLN A 47 -6.49 3.48 -14.84
C GLN A 47 -6.30 2.70 -13.54
N SER A 48 -5.05 2.28 -13.28
CA SER A 48 -4.68 1.62 -12.04
C SER A 48 -4.28 2.66 -10.99
N ILE A 49 -4.97 2.66 -9.85
CA ILE A 49 -4.73 3.59 -8.75
C ILE A 49 -4.47 2.83 -7.44
N LYS A 50 -3.80 3.50 -6.51
CA LYS A 50 -3.45 2.95 -5.19
C LYS A 50 -3.90 3.92 -4.11
N GLY A 51 -4.72 3.42 -3.19
CA GLY A 51 -5.11 4.11 -1.96
C GLY A 51 -4.20 3.72 -0.80
N GLU A 52 -3.81 4.72 -0.02
CA GLU A 52 -3.02 4.61 1.20
C GLU A 52 -3.82 5.14 2.39
N TYR A 53 -4.16 4.24 3.32
CA TYR A 53 -4.95 4.54 4.51
C TYR A 53 -4.02 4.76 5.70
N SER A 54 -3.75 6.01 6.05
CA SER A 54 -2.78 6.36 7.11
C SER A 54 -3.27 5.98 8.50
N SER A 55 -4.58 5.92 8.71
CA SER A 55 -5.19 5.53 9.99
C SER A 55 -5.36 4.02 10.17
N LEU A 56 -5.14 3.23 9.13
CA LEU A 56 -5.30 1.77 9.18
C LEU A 56 -3.93 1.09 9.21
N PRO A 57 -3.58 0.43 10.32
CA PRO A 57 -2.27 -0.17 10.47
C PRO A 57 -2.13 -1.37 9.54
N ARG A 58 -0.93 -1.58 8.99
CA ARG A 58 -0.68 -2.67 8.07
C ARG A 58 -0.38 -3.95 8.83
N SER A 59 -1.19 -4.99 8.60
CA SER A 59 -0.95 -6.33 9.17
C SER A 59 -0.45 -7.32 8.11
N THR A 60 0.47 -8.18 8.51
CA THR A 60 1.01 -9.27 7.68
C THR A 60 1.07 -10.57 8.46
N ASN A 61 0.74 -11.68 7.81
CA ASN A 61 1.01 -13.00 8.37
C ASN A 61 2.49 -13.32 8.26
N LYS A 62 3.07 -13.80 9.36
CA LYS A 62 4.46 -14.22 9.48
C LYS A 62 4.49 -15.57 10.18
N ASN A 63 5.26 -16.48 9.61
CA ASN A 63 5.45 -17.81 10.20
C ASN A 63 6.72 -17.79 11.04
N ALA A 64 6.63 -18.37 12.23
CA ALA A 64 7.82 -18.67 13.02
C ALA A 64 8.63 -19.76 12.32
N ASN A 65 9.96 -19.67 12.42
CA ASN A 65 10.83 -20.76 11.98
C ASN A 65 10.75 -21.97 12.93
N GLU A 66 11.59 -22.97 12.67
CA GLU A 66 11.66 -24.21 13.46
C GLU A 66 12.08 -23.99 14.94
N CYS A 67 12.71 -22.85 15.25
CA CYS A 67 13.06 -22.45 16.62
C CYS A 67 12.04 -21.50 17.26
N GLY A 68 10.90 -21.25 16.62
CA GLY A 68 9.90 -20.34 17.20
C GLY A 68 10.26 -18.86 17.06
N VAL A 69 10.99 -18.46 16.02
CA VAL A 69 11.42 -17.08 15.79
C VAL A 69 10.81 -16.49 14.53
N ILE A 70 10.29 -15.26 14.64
CA ILE A 70 9.90 -14.41 13.51
C ILE A 70 10.90 -13.27 13.38
N LYS A 71 11.41 -13.04 12.17
CA LYS A 71 12.24 -11.88 11.82
C LYS A 71 11.43 -10.86 11.02
N LEU A 72 11.47 -9.60 11.45
CA LEU A 72 11.07 -8.45 10.65
C LEU A 72 12.33 -7.76 10.15
N SER A 73 12.44 -7.60 8.83
CA SER A 73 13.61 -6.95 8.24
C SER A 73 13.45 -5.44 8.28
N GLY A 74 14.38 -4.75 8.95
CA GLY A 74 14.36 -3.29 9.04
C GLY A 74 14.64 -2.59 7.71
N SER A 75 15.35 -3.26 6.80
CA SER A 75 15.72 -2.76 5.47
C SER A 75 14.69 -3.09 4.38
N SER A 76 13.49 -3.53 4.73
CA SER A 76 12.45 -3.84 3.74
C SER A 76 11.97 -2.56 3.04
N ALA A 77 12.14 -2.48 1.72
CA ALA A 77 11.65 -1.33 0.94
C ALA A 77 10.13 -1.14 1.00
N SER A 78 9.37 -2.22 1.26
CA SER A 78 7.90 -2.19 1.27
C SER A 78 7.29 -1.94 2.65
N LEU A 79 8.09 -2.14 3.70
CA LEU A 79 7.72 -2.04 5.12
C LEU A 79 9.00 -1.70 5.91
N PRO A 80 9.59 -0.51 5.71
CA PRO A 80 10.78 -0.12 6.46
C PRO A 80 10.43 -0.01 7.94
N ILE A 81 11.40 -0.30 8.80
CA ILE A 81 11.25 -0.11 10.25
C ILE A 81 12.06 1.13 10.66
N ASN A 82 11.38 2.08 11.28
CA ASN A 82 11.92 3.35 11.74
C ASN A 82 11.86 3.46 13.26
N ALA A 83 12.62 4.42 13.81
CA ALA A 83 12.72 4.63 15.26
C ALA A 83 11.36 4.92 15.95
N GLY A 84 10.41 5.53 15.24
CA GLY A 84 9.08 5.83 15.75
C GLY A 84 8.07 4.69 15.65
N ASP A 85 8.46 3.55 15.07
CA ASP A 85 7.51 2.48 14.79
C ASP A 85 7.14 1.68 16.02
N THR A 86 5.87 1.26 16.04
CA THR A 86 5.32 0.35 17.04
C THR A 86 4.69 -0.86 16.35
N PHE A 87 4.77 -2.01 17.02
CA PHE A 87 4.29 -3.29 16.51
C PHE A 87 3.35 -3.97 17.48
N LYS A 88 2.47 -4.82 16.94
CA LYS A 88 1.72 -5.81 17.73
C LYS A 88 1.94 -7.19 17.14
N LEU A 89 2.08 -8.18 18.02
CA LEU A 89 2.04 -9.59 17.66
C LEU A 89 0.68 -10.16 18.10
N ASN A 90 -0.07 -10.76 17.18
CA ASN A 90 -1.39 -11.37 17.42
C ASN A 90 -2.39 -10.48 18.15
N GLY A 91 -2.37 -9.16 17.86
CA GLY A 91 -3.25 -8.20 18.51
C GLY A 91 -2.91 -7.88 19.97
N GLY A 92 -1.72 -8.29 20.45
CA GLY A 92 -1.22 -7.99 21.79
C GLY A 92 -0.90 -6.51 22.02
N THR A 93 -0.08 -6.24 23.03
CA THR A 93 0.32 -4.88 23.41
C THR A 93 1.22 -4.23 22.36
N ASP A 94 1.20 -2.91 22.33
CA ASP A 94 2.13 -2.13 21.50
C ASP A 94 3.56 -2.30 21.99
N ILE A 95 4.45 -2.58 21.05
CA ILE A 95 5.88 -2.76 21.27
C ILE A 95 6.60 -1.67 20.47
N ALA A 96 7.20 -0.71 21.16
CA ALA A 96 7.94 0.36 20.51
C ALA A 96 9.33 -0.10 20.06
N PHE A 97 9.72 0.22 18.83
CA PHE A 97 11.04 -0.14 18.30
C PHE A 97 12.19 0.38 19.20
N ASN A 98 12.05 1.60 19.71
CA ASN A 98 13.06 2.20 20.56
C ASN A 98 13.17 1.58 21.96
N SER A 99 12.12 0.91 22.46
CA SER A 99 12.18 0.21 23.76
C SER A 99 12.77 -1.19 23.67
N LEU A 100 13.00 -1.72 22.47
CA LEU A 100 13.58 -3.05 22.28
C LEU A 100 15.05 -3.07 22.69
N VAL A 101 15.42 -4.10 23.45
CA VAL A 101 16.81 -4.39 23.79
C VAL A 101 17.57 -4.77 22.52
N VAL A 102 18.79 -4.25 22.39
CA VAL A 102 19.69 -4.62 21.29
C VAL A 102 20.44 -5.88 21.69
N GLU A 103 20.22 -6.97 20.95
CA GLU A 103 20.87 -8.26 21.17
C GLU A 103 21.45 -8.82 19.86
N ALA A 104 22.31 -9.83 19.99
CA ALA A 104 22.75 -10.59 18.82
C ALA A 104 21.58 -11.32 18.16
N GLU A 105 21.60 -11.41 16.83
CA GLU A 105 20.57 -12.10 16.05
C GLU A 105 20.41 -13.56 16.54
N PRO A 106 19.19 -13.97 16.93
CA PRO A 106 18.90 -15.37 17.24
C PRO A 106 18.95 -16.19 15.95
N LYS A 107 19.95 -17.06 15.84
CA LYS A 107 20.09 -18.00 14.72
C LYS A 107 19.47 -19.32 15.09
N CYS A 108 18.93 -20.01 14.11
CA CYS A 108 18.28 -21.30 14.29
C CYS A 108 19.03 -22.35 13.49
N SER A 109 19.37 -23.47 14.14
CA SER A 109 20.03 -24.61 13.52
C SER A 109 19.46 -25.91 14.08
N ASN A 110 18.80 -26.70 13.23
CA ASN A 110 18.21 -27.99 13.59
C ASN A 110 17.23 -27.89 14.77
N GLY A 111 16.37 -26.87 14.78
CA GLY A 111 15.39 -26.66 15.84
C GLY A 111 15.95 -26.10 17.15
N VAL A 112 17.23 -25.74 17.19
CA VAL A 112 17.88 -25.16 18.39
C VAL A 112 18.41 -23.76 18.08
N LEU A 113 18.20 -22.84 19.02
CA LEU A 113 18.78 -21.50 18.93
C LEU A 113 20.29 -21.55 19.18
N VAL A 114 21.04 -20.91 18.29
CA VAL A 114 22.50 -20.79 18.34
C VAL A 114 22.91 -19.31 18.27
N GLY A 115 24.07 -18.99 18.85
CA GLY A 115 24.59 -17.62 18.94
C GLY A 115 23.93 -16.77 20.04
N ASN A 116 22.61 -16.83 20.16
CA ASN A 116 21.83 -16.27 21.27
C ASN A 116 20.77 -17.30 21.71
N PRO A 117 21.13 -18.23 22.64
CA PRO A 117 20.26 -19.35 23.01
C PRO A 117 19.11 -18.95 23.95
N THR A 118 19.21 -17.81 24.62
CA THR A 118 18.20 -17.28 25.55
C THR A 118 17.86 -15.82 25.22
N PRO A 119 17.34 -15.55 24.01
CA PRO A 119 17.02 -14.20 23.59
C PRO A 119 15.84 -13.64 24.38
N SER A 120 15.76 -12.33 24.50
CA SER A 120 14.52 -11.68 24.94
C SER A 120 13.34 -12.06 24.05
N ALA A 121 12.13 -12.10 24.63
CA ALA A 121 10.89 -12.44 23.89
C ALA A 121 10.65 -11.51 22.69
N THR A 122 11.09 -10.26 22.79
CA THR A 122 11.18 -9.35 21.65
C THR A 122 12.47 -8.52 21.76
N LEU A 123 13.22 -8.46 20.66
CA LEU A 123 14.51 -7.77 20.60
C LEU A 123 14.73 -7.13 19.23
N LYS A 124 15.75 -6.28 19.12
CA LYS A 124 16.29 -5.83 17.84
C LYS A 124 17.77 -6.14 17.72
N ASP A 125 18.26 -6.30 16.50
CA ASP A 125 19.71 -6.38 16.25
C ASP A 125 20.30 -5.00 15.95
N SER A 126 21.64 -4.93 15.81
CA SER A 126 22.35 -3.71 15.44
C SER A 126 22.05 -3.22 14.02
N ASN A 127 21.44 -4.04 13.17
CA ASN A 127 21.02 -3.69 11.82
C ASN A 127 19.57 -3.16 11.75
N GLY A 128 18.89 -3.07 12.89
CA GLY A 128 17.51 -2.60 12.98
C GLY A 128 16.46 -3.64 12.59
N ASN A 129 16.83 -4.92 12.49
CA ASN A 129 15.86 -6.01 12.36
C ASN A 129 15.21 -6.26 13.73
N VAL A 130 13.91 -6.57 13.73
CA VAL A 130 13.15 -6.90 14.94
C VAL A 130 12.87 -8.39 14.96
N TYR A 131 12.96 -9.01 16.13
CA TYR A 131 12.72 -10.43 16.31
C TYR A 131 11.69 -10.66 17.40
N PHE A 132 10.74 -11.55 17.13
CA PHE A 132 9.87 -12.15 18.15
C PHE A 132 10.34 -13.59 18.37
N THR A 133 10.56 -13.98 19.62
CA THR A 133 11.12 -15.28 19.99
C THR A 133 10.19 -15.99 20.98
N GLY A 134 10.47 -17.27 21.26
CA GLY A 134 9.65 -18.07 22.19
C GLY A 134 8.27 -18.46 21.64
N LEU A 135 8.08 -18.37 20.32
CA LEU A 135 6.83 -18.78 19.67
C LEU A 135 6.82 -20.30 19.47
N THR A 136 5.64 -20.87 19.24
CA THR A 136 5.55 -22.27 18.80
C THR A 136 6.21 -22.43 17.42
N PRO A 137 7.09 -23.43 17.21
CA PRO A 137 7.68 -23.70 15.91
C PRO A 137 6.65 -23.77 14.79
N TYR A 138 6.97 -23.16 13.64
CA TYR A 138 6.11 -23.14 12.44
C TYR A 138 4.72 -22.50 12.62
N SER A 139 4.45 -21.85 13.76
CA SER A 139 3.16 -21.18 13.98
C SER A 139 2.98 -19.97 13.06
N SER A 140 1.76 -19.77 12.58
CA SER A 140 1.35 -18.56 11.85
C SER A 140 0.92 -17.49 12.84
N ASN A 141 1.53 -16.31 12.73
CA ASN A 141 1.26 -15.17 13.60
C ASN A 141 0.95 -13.93 12.76
N VAL A 142 0.12 -13.04 13.29
CA VAL A 142 -0.20 -11.75 12.67
C VAL A 142 0.70 -10.69 13.28
N VAL A 143 1.54 -10.07 12.46
CA VAL A 143 2.34 -8.91 12.85
C VAL A 143 1.69 -7.65 12.28
N THR A 144 1.29 -6.74 13.17
CA THR A 144 0.73 -5.43 12.83
C THR A 144 1.79 -4.36 13.01
N TYR A 145 1.96 -3.53 11.98
CA TYR A 145 2.85 -2.37 11.94
C TYR A 145 1.95 -1.15 12.11
N ASN A 146 1.89 -0.56 13.30
CA ASN A 146 0.89 0.46 13.60
C ASN A 146 1.12 1.77 12.83
N ASN A 147 2.38 2.05 12.50
CA ASN A 147 2.80 3.27 11.82
C ASN A 147 2.96 3.09 10.30
N ALA A 148 2.76 1.87 9.79
CA ALA A 148 2.79 1.61 8.35
C ALA A 148 1.36 1.62 7.79
N PRO A 149 1.08 2.45 6.78
CA PRO A 149 -0.27 2.59 6.26
C PRO A 149 -0.70 1.33 5.49
N THR A 150 -2.00 1.04 5.56
CA THR A 150 -2.61 -0.01 4.76
C THR A 150 -2.75 0.46 3.32
N LEU A 151 -2.36 -0.39 2.36
CA LEU A 151 -2.43 -0.09 0.94
C LEU A 151 -3.54 -0.90 0.25
N ARG A 152 -4.17 -0.29 -0.74
CA ARG A 152 -5.15 -0.94 -1.61
C ARG A 152 -5.01 -0.51 -3.05
N SER A 153 -4.82 -1.47 -3.94
CA SER A 153 -4.89 -1.23 -5.38
C SER A 153 -6.33 -1.38 -5.86
N VAL A 154 -6.76 -0.44 -6.70
CA VAL A 154 -8.07 -0.43 -7.36
C VAL A 154 -7.86 -0.06 -8.82
N LYS A 155 -8.70 -0.60 -9.69
CA LYS A 155 -8.72 -0.25 -11.11
C LYS A 155 -9.98 0.52 -11.44
N ALA A 156 -9.85 1.62 -12.17
CA ALA A 156 -10.99 2.38 -12.65
C ALA A 156 -11.79 1.58 -13.69
N SER A 157 -13.06 1.93 -13.85
CA SER A 157 -13.93 1.46 -14.92
C SER A 157 -13.54 2.07 -16.27
N THR A 158 -14.20 1.65 -17.35
CA THR A 158 -14.01 2.29 -18.65
C THR A 158 -14.44 3.76 -18.68
N CYS A 159 -15.30 4.17 -17.73
CA CYS A 159 -15.78 5.55 -17.63
C CYS A 159 -14.95 6.40 -16.65
N GLY A 160 -13.80 5.91 -16.18
CA GLY A 160 -12.93 6.69 -15.31
C GLY A 160 -13.42 6.80 -13.86
N THR A 161 -14.12 5.78 -13.36
CA THR A 161 -14.63 5.73 -11.98
C THR A 161 -14.03 4.56 -11.21
N ALA A 162 -13.64 4.76 -9.95
CA ALA A 162 -13.07 3.74 -9.09
C ALA A 162 -13.75 3.70 -7.72
N ARG A 163 -13.83 2.50 -7.12
CA ARG A 163 -14.46 2.26 -5.81
C ARG A 163 -13.46 1.67 -4.82
N PHE A 164 -13.30 2.34 -3.70
CA PHE A 164 -12.63 1.84 -2.51
C PHE A 164 -13.69 1.35 -1.51
N SER A 165 -13.94 0.04 -1.50
CA SER A 165 -14.96 -0.53 -0.61
C SER A 165 -14.59 -0.43 0.87
N ASN A 166 -15.53 -0.03 1.71
CA ASN A 166 -15.37 0.10 3.14
C ASN A 166 -15.72 -1.24 3.82
N SER A 167 -14.80 -2.20 3.74
CA SER A 167 -15.06 -3.59 4.13
C SER A 167 -13.80 -4.32 4.59
N GLY A 168 -13.95 -5.26 5.52
CA GLY A 168 -12.85 -6.09 6.02
C GLY A 168 -11.75 -5.26 6.66
N LYS A 169 -10.49 -5.44 6.23
CA LYS A 169 -9.34 -4.66 6.74
C LYS A 169 -9.28 -3.21 6.24
N TYR A 170 -10.22 -2.79 5.38
CA TYR A 170 -10.28 -1.44 4.81
C TYR A 170 -11.44 -0.63 5.40
N VAL A 171 -11.93 -1.02 6.57
CA VAL A 171 -13.01 -0.28 7.23
C VAL A 171 -12.45 1.04 7.75
N VAL A 172 -12.92 2.15 7.19
CA VAL A 172 -12.46 3.50 7.55
C VAL A 172 -13.66 4.40 7.83
N THR A 173 -13.72 4.92 9.06
CA THR A 173 -14.73 5.89 9.50
C THR A 173 -14.12 7.27 9.75
N SER A 174 -12.80 7.33 9.94
CA SER A 174 -12.01 8.55 10.10
C SER A 174 -10.54 8.33 9.70
N GLY A 175 -9.82 9.43 9.50
CA GLY A 175 -8.42 9.46 9.10
C GLY A 175 -8.22 9.65 7.60
N SER A 176 -6.96 9.79 7.18
CA SER A 176 -6.64 10.19 5.81
C SER A 176 -6.58 9.02 4.84
N LEU A 177 -6.96 9.31 3.60
CA LEU A 177 -6.78 8.44 2.44
C LEU A 177 -6.10 9.22 1.32
N THR A 178 -4.90 8.79 0.95
CA THR A 178 -4.17 9.35 -0.20
C THR A 178 -4.30 8.40 -1.38
N ILE A 179 -4.72 8.92 -2.53
CA ILE A 179 -4.94 8.17 -3.76
C ILE A 179 -3.90 8.60 -4.78
N THR A 180 -3.16 7.63 -5.29
CA THR A 180 -2.05 7.85 -6.23
C THR A 180 -2.25 7.05 -7.51
N ASP A 181 -1.69 7.54 -8.61
CA ASP A 181 -1.55 6.77 -9.82
C ASP A 181 -0.52 5.65 -9.61
N SER A 182 -0.86 4.42 -10.00
CA SER A 182 0.03 3.27 -9.75
C SER A 182 1.25 3.25 -10.65
N ALA A 183 1.19 3.88 -11.82
CA ALA A 183 2.27 3.88 -12.80
C ALA A 183 3.29 5.00 -12.53
N THR A 184 2.82 6.20 -12.17
CA THR A 184 3.68 7.37 -11.96
C THR A 184 3.97 7.66 -10.48
N GLY A 185 3.14 7.14 -9.56
CA GLY A 185 3.19 7.50 -8.15
C GLY A 185 2.65 8.90 -7.84
N SER A 186 2.12 9.62 -8.83
CA SER A 186 1.58 10.97 -8.64
C SER A 186 0.31 10.94 -7.80
N THR A 187 0.18 11.86 -6.85
CA THR A 187 -1.04 12.03 -6.07
C THR A 187 -2.17 12.53 -6.97
N ILE A 188 -3.30 11.85 -6.91
CA ILE A 188 -4.54 12.18 -7.61
C ILE A 188 -5.47 12.95 -6.67
N VAL A 189 -5.70 12.40 -5.47
CA VAL A 189 -6.56 13.00 -4.44
C VAL A 189 -5.95 12.71 -3.07
N THR A 190 -6.00 13.70 -2.18
CA THR A 190 -5.77 13.50 -0.74
C THR A 190 -7.04 13.85 0.03
N ILE A 191 -7.60 12.85 0.72
CA ILE A 191 -8.67 13.06 1.69
C ILE A 191 -8.02 13.19 3.06
N ALA A 192 -8.14 14.37 3.68
CA ALA A 192 -7.56 14.63 5.00
C ALA A 192 -8.23 13.80 6.10
N ASP A 193 -9.56 13.70 6.05
CA ASP A 193 -10.34 12.87 6.96
C ASP A 193 -11.58 12.32 6.25
N VAL A 194 -11.66 11.00 6.11
CA VAL A 194 -12.82 10.30 5.55
C VAL A 194 -14.09 10.57 6.36
N GLY A 195 -13.96 10.79 7.67
CA GLY A 195 -15.10 11.08 8.56
C GLY A 195 -15.70 12.46 8.32
N ALA A 196 -14.92 13.41 7.81
CA ALA A 196 -15.34 14.77 7.51
C ALA A 196 -15.88 14.95 6.08
N MET A 197 -15.83 13.90 5.24
CA MET A 197 -16.35 13.97 3.88
C MET A 197 -17.86 14.14 3.87
N THR A 198 -18.36 15.05 3.02
CA THR A 198 -19.79 15.10 2.69
C THR A 198 -20.20 13.78 2.05
N ALA A 199 -21.19 13.12 2.66
CA ALA A 199 -21.70 11.85 2.18
C ALA A 199 -22.64 12.07 0.97
N VAL A 200 -22.59 11.13 0.03
CA VAL A 200 -23.44 11.09 -1.16
C VAL A 200 -24.37 9.89 -1.11
N SER A 201 -25.54 10.03 -1.73
CA SER A 201 -26.59 9.01 -1.76
C SER A 201 -26.19 7.76 -2.56
N GLY A 202 -25.22 7.88 -3.47
CA GLY A 202 -24.66 6.78 -4.23
C GLY A 202 -23.38 7.17 -4.98
N GLY A 203 -22.54 6.18 -5.29
CA GLY A 203 -21.36 6.38 -6.12
C GLY A 203 -21.68 6.39 -7.62
N PRO A 204 -20.79 6.93 -8.47
CA PRO A 204 -20.92 6.92 -9.91
C PRO A 204 -20.91 5.49 -10.45
N ILE A 205 -21.82 5.21 -11.39
CA ILE A 205 -21.89 3.93 -12.10
C ILE A 205 -21.51 4.13 -13.56
N CYS A 206 -20.80 3.15 -14.13
CA CYS A 206 -20.45 3.13 -15.54
C CYS A 206 -21.33 2.12 -16.27
N ARG A 207 -22.13 2.57 -17.23
CA ARG A 207 -23.00 1.71 -18.04
C ARG A 207 -22.89 2.10 -19.50
N ASN A 208 -22.55 1.13 -20.36
CA ASN A 208 -22.37 1.32 -21.80
C ASN A 208 -21.42 2.49 -22.16
N GLY A 209 -20.35 2.68 -21.39
CA GLY A 209 -19.37 3.75 -21.62
C GLY A 209 -19.79 5.14 -21.14
N ALA A 210 -20.97 5.28 -20.53
CA ALA A 210 -21.44 6.52 -19.91
C ALA A 210 -21.39 6.42 -18.38
N THR A 211 -20.96 7.51 -17.73
CA THR A 211 -21.02 7.68 -16.28
C THR A 211 -22.37 8.25 -15.88
N PHE A 212 -23.00 7.65 -14.87
CA PHE A 212 -24.22 8.16 -14.24
C PHE A 212 -23.92 8.42 -12.77
N THR A 213 -24.29 9.61 -12.29
CA THR A 213 -24.11 10.06 -10.91
C THR A 213 -25.44 10.36 -10.26
N THR A 214 -25.46 10.37 -8.94
CA THR A 214 -26.58 10.92 -8.18
C THR A 214 -26.55 12.45 -8.22
N ALA A 215 -27.68 13.09 -7.92
CA ALA A 215 -27.81 14.56 -7.97
C ALA A 215 -26.91 15.28 -6.95
N ASP A 216 -26.54 14.61 -5.88
CA ASP A 216 -25.66 15.10 -4.82
C ASP A 216 -24.17 14.76 -5.05
N TRP A 217 -23.82 14.18 -6.18
CA TRP A 217 -22.43 13.91 -6.52
C TRP A 217 -21.64 15.22 -6.75
N PRO A 218 -20.42 15.35 -6.21
CA PRO A 218 -19.60 16.54 -6.40
C PRO A 218 -19.33 16.81 -7.89
N SER A 219 -19.51 18.06 -8.30
CA SER A 219 -19.09 18.50 -9.63
C SER A 219 -17.57 18.74 -9.66
N PRO A 220 -16.91 18.45 -10.79
CA PRO A 220 -15.51 18.79 -11.01
C PRO A 220 -15.29 20.30 -11.08
#